data_AF-A0A8J2A016-F1
#
_entry.id   AF-A0A8J2A016-F1
#
_cell.length_a   1.000
_cell.length_b   1.000
_cell.length_c   1.000
_cell.angle_alpha   90.00
_cell.angle_beta   90.00
_cell.angle_gamma   90.00
#
_symmetry.space_group_name_H-M   'P 1'
#
loop_
_entity.id
_entity.type
_entity.pdbx_description
1 polymer ?
#
loop_
_entity_poly.entity_id
_entity_poly.type
_entity_poly.pdbx_seq_one_letter_code
_entity_poly.pdbx_strand_id
1 'polypeptide(L)'
;MQAVENHADSLRFASKECRNDREIVLKAVGKDGAALKHASDELQKDKGIVMKAVENYPFGALYWADPELKKDREISELLRSREFILKSLQTDANYWICGAQVPDELQNDKEFFLQAVQLNACAIAQASEQLRGDRDVVMKAVENWTSVLHYASKQLRNDRGIVMKAVAKDGMDLQYAHPDLQKDKEIVMTAVQQNRRAGMHAAEELQNDRDVIRMVRGGLLELILNK
;
A
#
# COMPACT_ATOMS: atom_id res chain seq x y z
N MET A 1 13.11 -27.20 -21.84
CA MET A 1 11.83 -26.49 -22.12
C MET A 1 10.90 -26.51 -20.90
N GLN A 2 10.58 -27.67 -20.33
CA GLN A 2 9.66 -27.80 -19.18
C GLN A 2 9.97 -26.93 -17.94
N ALA A 3 11.25 -26.60 -17.69
CA ALA A 3 11.65 -25.82 -16.51
C ALA A 3 11.19 -24.35 -16.60
N VAL A 4 11.33 -23.71 -17.77
CA VAL A 4 10.84 -22.33 -18.02
C VAL A 4 9.32 -22.28 -18.03
N GLU A 5 8.69 -23.37 -18.47
CA GLU A 5 7.23 -23.51 -18.42
C GLU A 5 6.70 -23.56 -16.99
N ASN A 6 7.47 -24.04 -16.00
CA ASN A 6 6.98 -24.20 -14.63
C ASN A 6 7.38 -23.05 -13.70
N HIS A 7 8.55 -22.44 -13.87
CA HIS A 7 9.00 -21.31 -13.05
C HIS A 7 9.60 -20.21 -13.92
N ALA A 8 9.03 -19.00 -13.84
CA ALA A 8 9.47 -17.84 -14.64
C ALA A 8 10.94 -17.46 -14.39
N ASP A 9 11.42 -17.64 -13.15
CA ASP A 9 12.82 -17.47 -12.77
C ASP A 9 13.80 -18.41 -13.48
N SER A 10 13.32 -19.53 -14.07
CA SER A 10 14.18 -20.47 -14.79
C SER A 10 14.78 -19.88 -16.06
N LEU A 11 14.19 -18.81 -16.60
CA LEU A 11 14.71 -18.13 -17.79
C LEU A 11 16.14 -17.62 -17.58
N ARG A 12 16.51 -17.29 -16.33
CA ARG A 12 17.88 -16.85 -15.97
C ARG A 12 18.95 -17.91 -16.22
N PHE A 13 18.56 -19.19 -16.17
CA PHE A 13 19.45 -20.34 -16.38
C PHE A 13 19.32 -20.94 -17.78
N ALA A 14 18.43 -20.41 -18.61
CA ALA A 14 18.17 -20.94 -19.94
C ALA A 14 19.32 -20.62 -20.91
N SER A 15 19.42 -21.43 -21.97
CA SER A 15 20.40 -21.19 -23.04
C SER A 15 20.14 -19.85 -23.73
N LYS A 16 21.13 -19.35 -24.47
CA LYS A 16 20.96 -18.12 -25.25
C LYS A 16 19.85 -18.28 -26.30
N GLU A 17 19.70 -19.45 -26.92
CA GLU A 17 18.60 -19.69 -27.86
C GLU A 17 17.25 -19.56 -27.17
N CYS A 18 17.07 -20.17 -25.98
CA CYS A 18 15.81 -20.09 -25.24
C CYS A 18 15.47 -18.67 -24.78
N ARG A 19 16.49 -17.86 -24.43
CA ARG A 19 16.31 -16.45 -24.06
C ARG A 19 16.02 -15.53 -25.25
N ASN A 20 16.26 -16.01 -26.47
CA ASN A 20 15.92 -15.32 -27.71
C ASN A 20 14.70 -15.95 -28.42
N ASP A 21 14.07 -16.96 -27.81
CA ASP A 21 12.86 -17.57 -28.32
C ASP A 21 11.65 -16.80 -27.83
N ARG A 22 10.92 -16.20 -28.78
CA ARG A 22 9.79 -15.33 -28.50
C ARG A 22 8.68 -16.04 -27.72
N GLU A 23 8.39 -17.30 -28.04
CA GLU A 23 7.30 -18.05 -27.40
C GLU A 23 7.65 -18.40 -25.95
N ILE A 24 8.89 -18.84 -25.73
CA ILE A 24 9.40 -19.17 -24.40
C ILE A 24 9.40 -17.92 -23.51
N VAL A 25 9.91 -16.79 -24.03
CA VAL A 25 9.94 -15.54 -23.26
C VAL A 25 8.53 -15.03 -22.98
N LEU A 26 7.60 -15.08 -23.95
CA LEU A 26 6.22 -14.64 -23.76
C LEU A 26 5.49 -15.45 -22.67
N LYS A 27 5.72 -16.77 -22.62
CA LYS A 27 5.21 -17.64 -21.55
C LYS A 27 5.81 -17.28 -20.18
N ALA A 28 7.11 -17.00 -20.12
CA ALA A 28 7.79 -16.62 -18.89
C ALA A 28 7.28 -15.28 -18.33
N VAL A 29 7.23 -14.23 -19.16
CA VAL A 29 6.75 -12.90 -18.74
C VAL A 29 5.25 -12.88 -18.44
N GLY A 30 4.48 -13.80 -19.02
CA GLY A 30 3.07 -13.98 -18.68
C GLY A 30 2.84 -14.58 -17.29
N LYS A 31 3.86 -15.21 -16.69
CA LYS A 31 3.82 -15.71 -15.31
C LYS A 31 4.41 -14.74 -14.32
N ASP A 32 5.52 -14.11 -14.69
CA ASP A 32 6.19 -13.06 -13.90
C ASP A 32 6.86 -12.08 -14.87
N GLY A 33 6.36 -10.85 -14.91
CA GLY A 33 6.90 -9.82 -15.80
C GLY A 33 8.38 -9.48 -15.52
N ALA A 34 8.90 -9.78 -14.32
CA ALA A 34 10.31 -9.61 -13.99
C ALA A 34 11.24 -10.54 -14.81
N ALA A 35 10.70 -11.59 -15.45
CA ALA A 35 11.46 -12.46 -16.35
C ALA A 35 12.02 -11.71 -17.57
N LEU A 36 11.47 -10.54 -17.92
CA LEU A 36 11.95 -9.71 -19.03
C LEU A 36 13.45 -9.38 -18.93
N LYS A 37 13.98 -9.26 -17.70
CA LYS A 37 15.42 -9.02 -17.44
C LYS A 37 16.36 -10.09 -17.98
N HIS A 38 15.82 -11.27 -18.32
CA HIS A 38 16.57 -12.41 -18.83
C HIS A 38 16.34 -12.65 -20.32
N ALA A 39 15.41 -11.94 -20.96
CA ALA A 39 15.23 -11.99 -22.40
C ALA A 39 16.44 -11.36 -23.11
N SER A 40 16.65 -11.74 -24.37
CA SER A 40 17.64 -11.09 -25.24
C SER A 40 17.32 -9.61 -25.48
N ASP A 41 18.33 -8.84 -25.87
CA ASP A 41 18.19 -7.42 -26.16
C ASP A 41 17.20 -7.17 -27.31
N GLU A 42 17.10 -8.09 -28.26
CA GLU A 42 16.12 -8.06 -29.35
C GLU A 42 14.69 -8.21 -28.82
N LEU A 43 14.45 -9.12 -27.87
CA LEU A 43 13.12 -9.36 -27.32
C LEU A 43 12.72 -8.32 -26.25
N GLN A 44 13.68 -7.65 -25.61
CA GLN A 44 13.42 -6.47 -24.78
C GLN A 44 12.92 -5.26 -25.58
N LYS A 45 13.06 -5.31 -26.92
CA LYS A 45 12.51 -4.34 -27.89
C LYS A 45 11.18 -4.80 -28.51
N ASP A 46 10.74 -6.04 -28.26
CA ASP A 46 9.45 -6.53 -28.75
C ASP A 46 8.33 -5.94 -27.88
N LYS A 47 7.60 -4.98 -28.44
CA LYS A 47 6.48 -4.30 -27.77
C LYS A 47 5.47 -5.30 -27.20
N GLY A 48 5.17 -6.39 -27.88
CA GLY A 48 4.20 -7.39 -27.43
C GLY A 48 4.68 -8.13 -26.19
N ILE A 49 5.96 -8.50 -26.13
CA ILE A 49 6.58 -9.09 -24.93
C ILE A 49 6.60 -8.08 -23.80
N VAL A 50 7.02 -6.84 -24.06
CA VAL A 50 7.09 -5.79 -23.03
C VAL A 50 5.70 -5.48 -22.47
N MET A 51 4.68 -5.34 -23.33
CA MET A 51 3.29 -5.17 -22.88
C MET A 51 2.86 -6.33 -21.99
N LYS A 52 3.17 -7.58 -22.38
CA LYS A 52 2.81 -8.74 -21.58
C LYS A 52 3.53 -8.78 -20.22
N ALA A 53 4.78 -8.33 -20.18
CA ALA A 53 5.55 -8.20 -18.96
C ALA A 53 4.97 -7.09 -18.06
N VAL A 54 4.61 -5.94 -18.62
CA VAL A 54 3.96 -4.82 -17.89
C VAL A 54 2.63 -5.27 -17.29
N GLU A 55 1.84 -6.09 -17.98
CA GLU A 55 0.60 -6.64 -17.42
C GLU A 55 0.77 -7.45 -16.14
N ASN A 56 1.96 -8.03 -15.91
CA ASN A 56 2.23 -8.94 -14.80
C ASN A 56 3.31 -8.42 -13.84
N TYR A 57 4.00 -7.33 -14.17
CA TYR A 57 4.94 -6.64 -13.29
C TYR A 57 5.13 -5.19 -13.76
N PRO A 58 4.16 -4.29 -13.50
CA PRO A 58 4.00 -3.04 -14.25
C PRO A 58 5.23 -2.15 -14.38
N PHE A 59 5.65 -1.51 -13.29
CA PHE A 59 6.77 -0.56 -13.33
C PHE A 59 8.12 -1.24 -13.36
N GLY A 60 8.24 -2.41 -12.73
CA GLY A 60 9.49 -3.12 -12.69
C GLY A 60 9.86 -3.69 -14.06
N ALA A 61 8.91 -4.19 -14.86
CA ALA A 61 9.18 -4.68 -16.22
C ALA A 61 9.79 -3.59 -17.11
N LEU A 62 9.31 -2.34 -16.99
CA LEU A 62 9.84 -1.22 -17.77
C LEU A 62 11.30 -0.88 -17.47
N TYR A 63 11.88 -1.35 -16.35
CA TYR A 63 13.30 -1.17 -16.10
C TYR A 63 14.15 -1.85 -17.19
N TRP A 64 13.73 -3.04 -17.63
CA TRP A 64 14.43 -3.86 -18.61
C TRP A 64 13.92 -3.71 -20.05
N ALA A 65 12.83 -2.98 -20.25
CA ALA A 65 12.37 -2.64 -21.59
C ALA A 65 13.34 -1.67 -22.29
N ASP A 66 13.36 -1.70 -23.62
CA ASP A 66 14.07 -0.71 -24.43
C ASP A 66 13.61 0.73 -24.09
N PRO A 67 14.52 1.72 -24.02
CA PRO A 67 14.18 3.11 -23.69
C PRO A 67 13.08 3.73 -24.56
N GLU A 68 12.96 3.34 -25.83
CA GLU A 68 11.91 3.84 -26.72
C GLU A 68 10.53 3.34 -26.30
N LEU A 69 10.43 2.09 -25.83
CA LEU A 69 9.18 1.52 -25.34
C LEU A 69 8.72 2.12 -24.02
N LYS A 70 9.62 2.66 -23.21
CA LYS A 70 9.25 3.38 -21.97
C LYS A 70 8.47 4.67 -22.26
N LYS A 71 8.59 5.20 -23.48
CA LYS A 71 7.86 6.37 -23.97
C LYS A 71 6.73 5.98 -24.93
N ASP A 72 6.51 4.68 -25.15
CA ASP A 72 5.45 4.21 -26.03
C ASP A 72 4.09 4.66 -25.47
N ARG A 73 3.26 5.14 -26.40
CA ARG A 73 1.97 5.72 -26.09
C ARG A 73 1.00 4.69 -25.50
N GLU A 74 0.94 3.48 -26.05
CA GLU A 74 0.00 2.45 -25.58
C GLU A 74 0.41 1.92 -24.20
N ILE A 75 1.72 1.71 -23.99
CA ILE A 75 2.24 1.36 -22.65
C ILE A 75 1.88 2.46 -21.64
N SER A 76 2.06 3.73 -22.03
CA SER A 76 1.75 4.88 -21.18
C SER A 76 0.25 5.01 -20.88
N GLU A 77 -0.61 4.76 -21.86
CA GLU A 77 -2.07 4.78 -21.71
C GLU A 77 -2.55 3.62 -20.81
N LEU A 78 -2.00 2.42 -20.97
CA LEU A 78 -2.30 1.26 -20.13
C LEU A 78 -1.98 1.53 -18.66
N LEU A 79 -0.77 2.00 -18.37
CA LEU A 79 -0.32 2.29 -17.00
C LEU A 79 -1.13 3.40 -16.31
N ARG A 80 -1.74 4.29 -17.08
CA ARG A 80 -2.62 5.36 -16.56
C ARG A 80 -4.08 4.93 -16.46
N SER A 81 -4.46 3.79 -17.01
CA SER A 81 -5.86 3.37 -17.01
C SER A 81 -6.31 2.98 -15.61
N ARG A 82 -7.51 3.46 -15.22
CA ARG A 82 -8.10 3.18 -13.90
C ARG A 82 -8.12 1.69 -13.59
N GLU A 83 -8.59 0.88 -14.53
CA GLU A 83 -8.73 -0.57 -14.37
C GLU A 83 -7.38 -1.23 -14.09
N PHE A 84 -6.36 -0.86 -14.86
CA PHE A 84 -5.03 -1.39 -14.68
C PHE A 84 -4.42 -0.99 -13.34
N ILE A 85 -4.58 0.27 -12.93
CA ILE A 85 -4.10 0.76 -11.63
C ILE A 85 -4.78 -0.01 -10.50
N LEU A 86 -6.09 -0.22 -10.54
CA LEU A 86 -6.76 -0.98 -9.48
C LEU A 86 -6.32 -2.45 -9.46
N LYS A 87 -6.14 -3.07 -10.63
CA LYS A 87 -5.61 -4.43 -10.74
C LYS A 87 -4.19 -4.53 -10.17
N SER A 88 -3.32 -3.58 -10.49
CA SER A 88 -1.93 -3.61 -10.01
C SER A 88 -1.85 -3.45 -8.49
N LEU A 89 -2.74 -2.68 -7.87
CA LEU A 89 -2.81 -2.56 -6.41
C LEU A 89 -3.19 -3.87 -5.70
N GLN A 90 -3.86 -4.80 -6.37
CA GLN A 90 -4.19 -6.13 -5.84
C GLN A 90 -2.98 -7.07 -5.84
N THR A 91 -2.14 -6.96 -6.87
CA THR A 91 -1.05 -7.91 -7.13
C THR A 91 0.31 -7.40 -6.66
N ASP A 92 0.50 -6.09 -6.63
CA ASP A 92 1.78 -5.44 -6.29
C ASP A 92 1.57 -4.42 -5.17
N ALA A 93 1.94 -4.83 -3.95
CA ALA A 93 1.86 -3.98 -2.76
C ALA A 93 2.73 -2.70 -2.89
N ASN A 94 3.66 -2.66 -3.85
CA ASN A 94 4.63 -1.59 -4.01
C ASN A 94 4.33 -0.65 -5.19
N TYR A 95 3.19 -0.79 -5.90
CA TYR A 95 2.85 0.04 -7.07
C TYR A 95 3.15 1.54 -6.85
N TRP A 96 2.65 2.13 -5.75
CA TRP A 96 2.92 3.53 -5.42
C TRP A 96 4.27 3.79 -4.74
N ILE A 97 4.89 2.77 -4.15
CA ILE A 97 6.23 2.87 -3.55
C ILE A 97 7.29 3.03 -4.65
N CYS A 98 7.04 2.49 -5.85
CA CYS A 98 7.93 2.61 -7.00
C CYS A 98 7.84 3.96 -7.75
N GLY A 99 7.23 5.00 -7.14
CA GLY A 99 7.18 6.36 -7.70
C GLY A 99 6.07 6.58 -8.73
N ALA A 100 5.11 5.66 -8.82
CA ALA A 100 3.94 5.80 -9.69
C ALA A 100 3.05 6.94 -9.23
N GLN A 101 2.89 7.96 -10.08
CA GLN A 101 1.95 9.05 -9.82
C GLN A 101 0.53 8.63 -10.22
N VAL A 102 -0.45 9.04 -9.42
CA VAL A 102 -1.86 8.93 -9.79
C VAL A 102 -2.12 9.93 -10.93
N PRO A 103 -2.66 9.49 -12.09
CA PRO A 103 -3.00 10.37 -13.20
C PRO A 103 -3.93 11.50 -12.74
N ASP A 104 -3.78 12.69 -13.32
CA ASP A 104 -4.52 13.89 -12.93
C ASP A 104 -6.04 13.66 -12.97
N GLU A 105 -6.51 12.85 -13.91
CA GLU A 105 -7.93 12.49 -14.07
C GLU A 105 -8.49 11.68 -12.89
N LEU A 106 -7.63 11.00 -12.12
CA LEU A 106 -8.01 10.16 -10.99
C LEU A 106 -7.68 10.79 -9.63
N GLN A 107 -6.89 11.87 -9.58
CA GLN A 107 -6.41 12.46 -8.32
C GLN A 107 -7.52 12.90 -7.36
N ASN A 108 -8.67 13.31 -7.89
CA ASN A 108 -9.85 13.72 -7.11
C ASN A 108 -11.05 12.77 -7.30
N ASP A 109 -10.82 11.61 -7.90
CA ASP A 109 -11.86 10.62 -8.12
C ASP A 109 -12.13 9.83 -6.84
N LYS A 110 -13.20 10.23 -6.13
CA LYS A 110 -13.62 9.58 -4.88
C LYS A 110 -13.88 8.09 -5.05
N GLU A 111 -14.52 7.67 -6.14
CA GLU A 111 -14.87 6.26 -6.35
C GLU A 111 -13.63 5.41 -6.57
N PHE A 112 -12.70 5.91 -7.39
CA PHE A 112 -11.39 5.29 -7.53
C PHE A 112 -10.69 5.12 -6.17
N PHE A 113 -10.61 6.18 -5.36
CA PHE A 113 -9.95 6.10 -4.05
C PHE A 113 -10.69 5.22 -3.04
N LEU A 114 -12.02 5.16 -3.06
CA LEU A 114 -12.78 4.22 -2.22
C LEU A 114 -12.41 2.77 -2.51
N GLN A 115 -12.18 2.42 -3.78
CA GLN A 115 -11.69 1.10 -4.17
C GLN A 115 -10.21 0.93 -3.82
N ALA A 116 -9.38 1.92 -4.16
CA ALA A 116 -7.94 1.83 -4.01
C ALA A 116 -7.51 1.69 -2.53
N VAL A 117 -8.17 2.40 -1.60
CA VAL A 117 -7.91 2.27 -0.15
C VAL A 117 -8.41 0.96 0.44
N GLN A 118 -9.21 0.15 -0.26
CA GLN A 118 -9.52 -1.21 0.18
C GLN A 118 -8.43 -2.20 -0.23
N LEU A 119 -7.72 -1.90 -1.31
CA LEU A 119 -6.73 -2.79 -1.90
C LEU A 119 -5.34 -2.58 -1.30
N ASN A 120 -4.95 -1.34 -1.01
CA ASN A 120 -3.61 -1.03 -0.54
C ASN A 120 -3.59 0.17 0.43
N ALA A 121 -2.91 0.01 1.57
CA ALA A 121 -2.77 1.04 2.60
C ALA A 121 -2.13 2.34 2.09
N CYS A 122 -1.20 2.27 1.14
CA CYS A 122 -0.51 3.43 0.60
C CYS A 122 -1.42 4.35 -0.24
N ALA A 123 -2.65 3.92 -0.57
CA ALA A 123 -3.61 4.70 -1.35
C ALA A 123 -3.91 6.05 -0.73
N ILE A 124 -4.15 6.05 0.57
CA ILE A 124 -4.56 7.25 1.26
C ILE A 124 -3.45 8.32 1.26
N ALA A 125 -2.19 7.91 1.16
CA ALA A 125 -1.05 8.82 1.05
C ALA A 125 -1.02 9.54 -0.31
N GLN A 126 -1.50 8.88 -1.37
CA GLN A 126 -1.57 9.43 -2.73
C GLN A 126 -2.84 10.22 -2.99
N ALA A 127 -3.84 10.12 -2.11
CA ALA A 127 -5.08 10.88 -2.23
C ALA A 127 -4.81 12.39 -2.13
N SER A 128 -5.57 13.16 -2.89
CA SER A 128 -5.54 14.62 -2.79
C SER A 128 -5.89 15.09 -1.38
N GLU A 129 -5.54 16.32 -1.03
CA GLU A 129 -5.90 16.90 0.28
C GLU A 129 -7.42 16.89 0.49
N GLN A 130 -8.19 17.13 -0.58
CA GLN A 130 -9.65 17.05 -0.55
C GLN A 130 -10.13 15.66 -0.13
N LEU A 131 -9.58 14.60 -0.73
CA LEU A 131 -9.99 13.22 -0.43
C LEU A 131 -9.44 12.73 0.92
N ARG A 132 -8.30 13.24 1.39
CA ARG A 132 -7.84 13.04 2.78
C ARG A 132 -8.69 13.78 3.81
N GLY A 133 -9.50 14.75 3.37
CA GLY A 133 -10.56 15.38 4.14
C GLY A 133 -11.95 14.78 3.91
N ASP A 134 -12.10 13.81 2.99
CA ASP A 134 -13.36 13.12 2.76
C ASP A 134 -13.54 12.03 3.81
N ARG A 135 -14.63 12.16 4.56
CA ARG A 135 -14.93 11.28 5.70
C ARG A 135 -15.08 9.82 5.29
N ASP A 136 -15.68 9.54 4.14
CA ASP A 136 -15.95 8.17 3.70
C ASP A 136 -14.67 7.47 3.24
N VAL A 137 -13.83 8.19 2.49
CA VAL A 137 -12.52 7.68 2.05
C VAL A 137 -11.64 7.34 3.26
N VAL A 138 -11.52 8.26 4.22
CA VAL A 138 -10.72 8.04 5.43
C VAL A 138 -11.31 6.92 6.30
N MET A 139 -12.63 6.89 6.48
CA MET A 139 -13.28 5.82 7.26
C MET A 139 -13.04 4.46 6.60
N LYS A 140 -13.16 4.36 5.27
CA LYS A 140 -12.90 3.12 4.54
C LYS A 140 -11.44 2.68 4.70
N ALA A 141 -10.50 3.63 4.67
CA ALA A 141 -9.09 3.34 4.92
C ALA A 141 -8.86 2.83 6.36
N VAL A 142 -9.44 3.46 7.38
CA VAL A 142 -9.37 3.01 8.79
C VAL A 142 -9.95 1.60 8.98
N GLU A 143 -11.05 1.30 8.29
CA GLU A 143 -11.65 -0.05 8.34
C GLU A 143 -10.70 -1.13 7.82
N ASN A 144 -9.89 -0.83 6.80
CA ASN A 144 -9.01 -1.81 6.14
C ASN A 144 -7.57 -1.83 6.68
N TRP A 145 -7.01 -0.68 7.07
CA TRP A 145 -5.60 -0.55 7.44
C TRP A 145 -5.39 0.06 8.83
N THR A 146 -4.16 -0.05 9.35
CA THR A 146 -3.68 0.60 10.57
C THR A 146 -2.87 1.85 10.23
N SER A 147 -2.58 2.69 11.22
CA SER A 147 -1.74 3.88 11.03
C SER A 147 -2.25 4.78 9.91
N VAL A 148 -3.56 5.02 9.86
CA VAL A 148 -4.21 5.81 8.79
C VAL A 148 -4.36 7.27 9.21
N LEU A 149 -4.44 7.51 10.52
CA LEU A 149 -4.89 8.79 11.05
C LEU A 149 -3.93 9.94 10.73
N HIS A 150 -2.62 9.67 10.54
CA HIS A 150 -1.66 10.70 10.15
C HIS A 150 -1.83 11.24 8.72
N TYR A 151 -2.50 10.50 7.85
CA TYR A 151 -2.85 10.97 6.51
C TYR A 151 -4.13 11.80 6.48
N ALA A 152 -5.04 11.58 7.43
CA ALA A 152 -6.31 12.31 7.49
C ALA A 152 -6.10 13.82 7.65
N SER A 153 -7.05 14.62 7.17
CA SER A 153 -7.05 16.06 7.40
C SER A 153 -7.13 16.40 8.89
N LYS A 154 -6.73 17.62 9.28
CA LYS A 154 -6.81 18.07 10.68
C LYS A 154 -8.23 17.97 11.24
N GLN A 155 -9.23 18.25 10.40
CA GLN A 155 -10.64 18.16 10.73
C GLN A 155 -11.05 16.72 11.08
N LEU A 156 -10.63 15.74 10.27
CA LEU A 156 -10.95 14.33 10.51
C LEU A 156 -10.13 13.70 11.64
N ARG A 157 -8.94 14.23 11.96
CA ARG A 157 -8.22 13.88 13.20
C ARG A 157 -8.91 14.36 14.47
N ASN A 158 -9.91 15.24 14.34
CA ASN A 158 -10.81 15.64 15.41
C ASN A 158 -12.22 15.02 15.27
N ASP A 159 -12.45 14.14 14.28
CA ASP A 159 -13.68 13.36 14.20
C ASP A 159 -13.58 12.20 15.19
N ARG A 160 -14.32 12.32 16.30
CA ARG A 160 -14.34 11.34 17.38
C ARG A 160 -14.59 9.91 16.89
N GLY A 161 -15.48 9.73 15.90
CA GLY A 161 -15.84 8.41 15.38
C GLY A 161 -14.74 7.77 14.55
N ILE A 162 -14.05 8.55 13.72
CA ILE A 162 -12.85 8.09 13.00
C ILE A 162 -11.74 7.75 13.99
N VAL A 163 -11.43 8.65 14.92
CA VAL A 163 -10.35 8.43 15.90
C VAL A 163 -10.62 7.21 16.77
N MET A 164 -11.85 7.05 17.28
CA MET A 164 -12.22 5.89 18.08
C MET A 164 -11.98 4.57 17.32
N LYS A 165 -12.42 4.49 16.05
CA LYS A 165 -12.18 3.30 15.22
C LYS A 165 -10.69 3.09 14.93
N ALA A 166 -9.94 4.15 14.67
CA ALA A 166 -8.51 4.08 14.40
C ALA A 166 -7.76 3.54 15.61
N VAL A 167 -7.96 4.12 16.81
CA VAL A 167 -7.24 3.69 18.03
C VAL A 167 -7.67 2.30 18.51
N ALA A 168 -8.91 1.88 18.25
CA ALA A 168 -9.35 0.52 18.53
C ALA A 168 -8.61 -0.53 17.67
N LYS A 169 -8.13 -0.11 16.49
CA LYS A 169 -7.39 -0.98 15.57
C LYS A 169 -5.87 -0.89 15.77
N ASP A 170 -5.35 0.32 15.94
CA ASP A 170 -3.97 0.63 16.25
C ASP A 170 -3.91 1.76 17.28
N GLY A 171 -3.65 1.44 18.54
CA GLY A 171 -3.62 2.40 19.64
C GLY A 171 -2.57 3.49 19.45
N MET A 172 -1.54 3.26 18.63
CA MET A 172 -0.55 4.29 18.29
C MET A 172 -1.14 5.41 17.43
N ASP A 173 -2.30 5.22 16.78
CA ASP A 173 -2.97 6.30 16.06
C ASP A 173 -3.37 7.46 16.99
N LEU A 174 -3.43 7.24 18.32
CA LEU A 174 -3.67 8.30 19.30
C LEU A 174 -2.67 9.46 19.17
N GLN A 175 -1.43 9.19 18.74
CA GLN A 175 -0.41 10.23 18.55
C GLN A 175 -0.79 11.27 17.47
N TYR A 176 -1.69 10.89 16.55
CA TYR A 176 -2.14 11.74 15.46
C TYR A 176 -3.51 12.37 15.70
N ALA A 177 -4.23 11.91 16.73
CA ALA A 177 -5.50 12.49 17.11
C ALA A 177 -5.34 13.96 17.50
N HIS A 178 -6.40 14.75 17.31
CA HIS A 178 -6.43 16.13 17.78
C HIS A 178 -6.22 16.19 19.31
N PRO A 179 -5.54 17.22 19.86
CA PRO A 179 -5.29 17.33 21.31
C PRO A 179 -6.55 17.22 22.17
N ASP A 180 -7.71 17.65 21.68
CA ASP A 180 -8.98 17.50 22.41
C ASP A 180 -9.39 16.03 22.56
N LEU A 181 -9.12 15.19 21.56
CA LEU A 181 -9.40 13.76 21.63
C LEU A 181 -8.32 12.98 22.39
N GLN A 182 -7.10 13.52 22.52
CA GLN A 182 -6.08 12.99 23.43
C GLN A 182 -6.42 13.22 24.91
N LYS A 183 -7.42 14.07 25.20
CA LYS A 183 -8.04 14.26 26.53
C LYS A 183 -9.32 13.45 26.72
N ASP A 184 -9.83 12.82 25.65
CA ASP A 184 -11.01 11.96 25.77
C ASP A 184 -10.58 10.64 26.43
N LYS A 185 -10.95 10.48 27.70
CA LYS A 185 -10.58 9.31 28.51
C LYS A 185 -11.04 8.00 27.87
N GLU A 186 -12.18 7.97 27.17
CA GLU A 186 -12.67 6.74 26.52
C GLU A 186 -11.76 6.36 25.34
N ILE A 187 -11.40 7.34 24.49
CA ILE A 187 -10.48 7.14 23.37
C ILE A 187 -9.11 6.70 23.89
N VAL A 188 -8.57 7.38 24.90
CA VAL A 188 -7.27 7.06 25.51
C VAL A 188 -7.26 5.66 26.11
N MET A 189 -8.30 5.29 26.86
CA MET A 189 -8.39 3.96 27.46
C MET A 189 -8.51 2.86 26.39
N THR A 190 -9.23 3.13 25.30
CA THR A 190 -9.33 2.23 24.15
C THR A 190 -7.96 2.06 23.48
N ALA A 191 -7.23 3.16 23.25
CA ALA A 191 -5.90 3.13 22.68
C ALA A 191 -4.89 2.37 23.55
N VAL A 192 -4.92 2.60 24.86
CA VAL A 192 -4.02 1.93 25.85
C VAL A 192 -4.35 0.45 26.00
N GLN A 193 -5.64 0.09 25.93
CA GLN A 193 -6.09 -1.30 25.88
C GLN A 193 -5.53 -2.03 24.66
N GLN A 194 -5.57 -1.38 23.49
CA GLN A 194 -5.03 -1.93 22.26
C GLN A 194 -3.49 -2.01 22.30
N ASN A 195 -2.83 -0.90 22.66
CA ASN A 195 -1.38 -0.80 22.80
C ASN A 195 -1.03 0.09 23.98
N ARG A 196 -0.46 -0.51 25.04
CA ARG A 196 -0.11 0.20 26.28
C ARG A 196 0.83 1.38 26.07
N ARG A 197 1.67 1.37 25.03
CA ARG A 197 2.55 2.51 24.71
C ARG A 197 1.76 3.73 24.28
N ALA A 198 0.54 3.58 23.76
CA ALA A 198 -0.32 4.69 23.39
C ALA A 198 -0.57 5.68 24.54
N GLY A 199 -0.49 5.23 25.80
CA GLY A 199 -0.63 6.09 26.97
C GLY A 199 0.33 7.29 26.98
N MET A 200 1.50 7.18 26.36
CA MET A 200 2.45 8.30 26.24
C MET A 200 1.96 9.44 25.33
N HIS A 201 0.91 9.20 24.53
CA HIS A 201 0.31 10.16 23.62
C HIS A 201 -1.01 10.75 24.16
N ALA A 202 -1.47 10.30 25.33
CA ALA A 202 -2.56 10.95 26.03
C ALA A 202 -2.14 12.36 26.49
N ALA A 203 -3.11 13.23 26.74
CA ALA A 203 -2.82 14.51 27.39
C ALA A 203 -2.20 14.29 28.79
N GLU A 204 -1.35 15.22 29.24
CA GLU A 204 -0.58 15.11 30.49
C GLU A 204 -1.45 14.75 31.72
N GLU A 205 -2.66 15.30 31.80
CA GLU A 205 -3.62 14.99 32.86
C GLU A 205 -4.05 13.51 32.86
N LEU A 206 -4.20 12.89 31.69
CA LEU A 206 -4.54 11.48 31.54
C LEU A 206 -3.31 10.56 31.62
N GLN A 207 -2.11 11.03 31.29
CA GLN A 207 -0.88 10.26 31.53
C GLN A 207 -0.67 9.98 33.02
N ASN A 208 -1.12 10.90 33.88
CA ASN A 208 -1.07 10.78 35.32
C ASN A 208 -2.37 10.22 35.94
N ASP A 209 -3.39 9.93 35.11
CA ASP A 209 -4.65 9.36 35.58
C ASP A 209 -4.42 7.94 36.11
N ARG A 210 -5.02 7.65 37.26
CA ARG A 210 -4.83 6.39 37.98
C ARG A 210 -5.24 5.17 37.15
N ASP A 211 -6.31 5.28 36.38
CA ASP A 211 -6.84 4.16 35.58
C ASP A 211 -5.94 3.91 34.37
N VAL A 212 -5.49 4.98 33.70
CA VAL A 212 -4.54 4.91 32.59
C VAL A 212 -3.22 4.29 33.05
N ILE A 213 -2.62 4.79 34.15
CA ILE A 213 -1.39 4.23 34.73
C ILE A 213 -1.57 2.75 35.07
N ARG A 214 -2.70 2.40 35.71
CA ARG A 214 -3.00 1.01 36.07
C ARG A 214 -3.04 0.13 34.83
N MET A 215 -3.63 0.59 33.73
CA MET A 215 -3.71 -0.18 32.49
C MET A 215 -2.34 -0.35 31.82
N VAL A 216 -1.54 0.72 31.78
CA VAL A 216 -0.18 0.70 31.23
C VAL A 216 0.74 -0.24 32.03
N ARG A 217 0.63 -0.25 33.37
CA ARG A 217 1.48 -1.06 34.27
C ARG A 217 0.94 -2.46 34.54
N GLY A 218 -0.37 -2.66 34.53
CA GLY A 218 -1.03 -3.93 34.89
C GLY A 218 -0.65 -5.09 33.98
N GLY A 219 -0.48 -4.83 32.67
CA GLY A 219 0.01 -5.84 31.74
C GLY A 219 1.49 -6.24 31.95
N LEU A 220 2.27 -5.48 32.73
CA LEU A 220 3.64 -5.83 33.09
C LEU A 220 3.68 -6.89 34.20
N LEU A 221 2.72 -6.86 35.14
CA LEU A 221 2.64 -7.81 36.26
C LEU A 221 2.15 -9.19 35.79
N GLU A 222 1.18 -9.27 34.88
CA GLU A 222 0.72 -10.55 34.31
C GLU A 222 1.81 -11.25 33.46
N LEU A 223 2.70 -10.48 32.82
CA LEU A 223 3.81 -11.01 32.02
C LEU A 223 4.99 -11.52 32.86
N ILE A 224 5.12 -11.01 34.10
CA ILE A 224 6.14 -11.44 35.07
C ILE A 224 5.63 -12.66 35.86
N LEU A 225 4.32 -12.81 36.07
CA LEU A 225 3.72 -13.91 36.82
C LEU A 225 3.38 -15.16 35.98
N ASN A 226 3.36 -15.05 34.64
CA ASN A 226 3.13 -16.17 33.72
C ASN A 226 4.43 -16.75 33.11
N LYS A 227 5.57 -16.59 33.78
CA LYS A 227 6.85 -17.26 33.48
C LYS A 227 7.29 -18.10 34.68
#